data_AF-A0A8R2JRU7-F1
#
_entry.id   AF-A0A8R2JRU7-F1
#
_cell.length_a   1.000
_cell.length_b   1.000
_cell.length_c   1.000
_cell.angle_alpha   90.00
_cell.angle_beta   90.00
_cell.angle_gamma   90.00
#
_symmetry.space_group_name_H-M   'P 1'
#
loop_
_entity.id
_entity.type
_entity.pdbx_description
1 polymer ?
#
loop_
_entity_poly.entity_id
_entity_poly.type
_entity_poly.pdbx_seq_one_letter_code
_entity_poly.pdbx_strand_id
1 'polypeptide(L)'
;MVVNPLNYSNAMVACEDVGGHLANVVSDSRTSFLATLVSSDLKNNPPRNRKAFVGLFFENGFVTITGEPLNCLPFRAWAPGHPKTSSSRKECVVLAGNRYWETEDCSKRLPFICELVPDGPLSPVERYCAPINNTKRRKNCILRNHNQFEQIEQTKQQCNGNINTNKSEAINDNN
;
A
#
# COMPACT_ATOMS: atom_id res chain seq x y z
N MET A 1 7.58 -12.76 6.13
CA MET A 1 8.48 -11.63 5.79
C MET A 1 9.62 -12.15 4.94
N VAL A 2 10.16 -11.35 4.02
CA VAL A 2 11.35 -11.71 3.23
C VAL A 2 12.55 -10.92 3.75
N VAL A 3 13.56 -11.64 4.27
CA VAL A 3 14.74 -11.03 4.92
C VAL A 3 15.88 -10.74 3.94
N ASN A 4 15.85 -11.30 2.73
CA ASN A 4 16.84 -10.99 1.69
C ASN A 4 16.53 -9.61 1.09
N PRO A 5 17.43 -8.62 1.22
CA PRO A 5 17.09 -7.23 0.91
C PRO A 5 17.05 -6.92 -0.58
N LEU A 6 15.97 -6.27 -1.01
CA LEU A 6 15.74 -5.76 -2.36
C LEU A 6 15.40 -4.26 -2.31
N ASN A 7 15.60 -3.55 -3.42
CA ASN A 7 15.05 -2.21 -3.57
C ASN A 7 13.52 -2.27 -3.67
N TYR A 8 12.83 -1.13 -3.53
CA TYR A 8 11.37 -1.12 -3.45
C TYR A 8 10.69 -1.75 -4.67
N SER A 9 11.11 -1.38 -5.88
CA SER A 9 10.53 -1.91 -7.12
C SER A 9 10.70 -3.42 -7.25
N ASN A 10 11.89 -3.95 -6.94
CA ASN A 10 12.12 -5.39 -6.99
C ASN A 10 11.41 -6.14 -5.85
N ALA A 11 11.25 -5.51 -4.67
CA ALA A 11 10.47 -6.07 -3.57
C ALA A 11 8.98 -6.17 -3.93
N MET A 12 8.44 -5.16 -4.62
CA MET A 12 7.08 -5.18 -5.17
C MET A 12 6.89 -6.35 -6.13
N VAL A 13 7.74 -6.45 -7.17
CA VAL A 13 7.71 -7.55 -8.14
C VAL A 13 7.83 -8.91 -7.44
N ALA A 14 8.75 -9.05 -6.47
CA ALA A 14 8.92 -10.31 -5.74
C ALA A 14 7.67 -10.73 -4.95
N CYS A 15 6.87 -9.78 -4.45
CA CYS A 15 5.59 -10.09 -3.82
C CYS A 15 4.51 -10.45 -4.85
N GLU A 16 4.50 -9.80 -6.01
CA GLU A 16 3.59 -10.10 -7.12
C GLU A 16 3.83 -11.50 -7.69
N ASP A 17 5.11 -11.90 -7.84
CA ASP A 17 5.52 -13.22 -8.33
C ASP A 17 4.99 -14.38 -7.47
N VAL A 18 4.70 -14.12 -6.19
CA VAL A 18 4.14 -15.11 -5.25
C VAL A 18 2.62 -14.94 -5.05
N GLY A 19 1.96 -14.16 -5.91
CA GLY A 19 0.51 -13.96 -5.87
C GLY A 19 0.05 -13.01 -4.74
N GLY A 20 0.91 -12.10 -4.33
CA GLY A 20 0.62 -11.10 -3.32
C GLY A 20 1.00 -9.68 -3.77
N HIS A 21 1.17 -8.82 -2.79
CA HIS A 21 1.71 -7.48 -2.98
C HIS A 21 2.47 -7.06 -1.71
N LEU A 22 3.16 -5.93 -1.71
CA LEU A 22 3.73 -5.39 -0.47
C LEU A 22 2.62 -5.13 0.54
N ALA A 23 2.82 -5.49 1.80
CA ALA A 23 1.75 -5.53 2.79
C ALA A 23 1.15 -4.15 3.09
N ASN A 24 -0.17 -4.06 3.12
CA ASN A 24 -0.84 -2.82 3.52
C ASN A 24 -0.69 -2.60 5.04
N VAL A 25 -0.34 -1.39 5.46
CA VAL A 25 -0.10 -1.02 6.87
C VAL A 25 -1.20 -0.15 7.47
N VAL A 26 -2.19 0.31 6.69
CA VAL A 26 -3.11 1.39 7.10
C VAL A 26 -4.27 0.91 7.99
N SER A 27 -3.92 0.26 9.10
CA SER A 27 -4.75 0.09 10.30
C SER A 27 -3.87 -0.23 11.51
N ASP A 28 -4.35 0.06 12.72
CA ASP A 28 -3.63 -0.23 13.96
C ASP A 28 -3.32 -1.74 14.10
N SER A 29 -4.33 -2.58 13.86
CA SER A 29 -4.20 -4.04 13.93
C SER A 29 -3.15 -4.59 12.97
N ARG A 30 -3.15 -4.09 11.72
CA ARG A 30 -2.20 -4.54 10.69
C ARG A 30 -0.80 -4.05 11.00
N THR A 31 -0.63 -2.76 11.31
CA THR A 31 0.67 -2.20 11.69
C THR A 31 1.26 -2.93 12.90
N SER A 32 0.46 -3.16 13.95
CA SER A 32 0.90 -3.85 15.16
C SER A 32 1.33 -5.28 14.86
N PHE A 33 0.50 -6.05 14.13
CA PHE A 33 0.84 -7.43 13.75
C PHE A 33 2.12 -7.49 12.91
N LEU A 34 2.23 -6.68 11.85
CA LEU A 34 3.38 -6.67 10.96
C LEU A 34 4.67 -6.23 11.67
N ALA A 35 4.59 -5.30 12.61
CA ALA A 35 5.74 -4.87 13.41
C ALA A 35 6.28 -5.98 14.32
N THR A 36 5.43 -6.93 14.75
CA THR A 36 5.91 -8.12 15.48
C THR A 36 6.79 -9.01 14.60
N LEU A 37 6.41 -9.20 13.32
CA LEU A 37 7.21 -9.93 12.33
C LEU A 37 8.57 -9.24 12.11
N VAL A 38 8.58 -7.92 11.96
CA VAL A 38 9.82 -7.15 11.82
C VAL A 38 10.71 -7.32 13.05
N SER A 39 10.12 -7.25 14.25
CA SER A 39 10.85 -7.38 15.50
C SER A 39 11.41 -8.78 15.74
N SER A 40 10.67 -9.83 15.36
CA SER A 40 11.07 -11.22 15.52
C SER A 40 12.15 -11.62 14.52
N ASP A 41 11.94 -11.33 13.25
CA ASP A 41 12.75 -11.86 12.15
C ASP A 41 14.06 -11.07 12.01
N LEU A 42 14.07 -9.80 12.43
CA LEU A 42 15.25 -8.94 12.45
C LEU A 42 15.83 -8.75 13.86
N LYS A 43 15.52 -9.63 14.82
CA LYS A 43 15.97 -9.51 16.23
C LYS A 43 17.48 -9.35 16.41
N ASN A 44 18.28 -9.92 15.51
CA ASN A 44 19.74 -9.84 15.56
C ASN A 44 20.29 -8.52 15.00
N ASN A 45 19.47 -7.74 14.30
CA ASN A 45 19.87 -6.43 13.79
C ASN A 45 19.76 -5.37 14.91
N PRO A 46 20.58 -4.30 14.87
CA PRO A 46 20.39 -3.14 15.74
C PRO A 46 18.98 -2.57 15.58
N PRO A 47 18.33 -2.04 16.65
CA PRO A 47 16.94 -1.55 16.59
C PRO A 47 16.65 -0.60 15.43
N ARG A 48 17.56 0.34 15.13
CA ARG A 48 17.47 1.30 14.00
C ARG A 48 17.44 0.66 12.60
N ASN A 49 17.87 -0.60 12.49
CA ASN A 49 17.91 -1.37 11.24
C ASN A 49 16.80 -2.43 11.18
N ARG A 50 15.95 -2.52 12.20
CA ARG A 50 14.79 -3.45 12.22
C ARG A 50 13.62 -2.80 11.52
N LYS A 51 13.69 -2.74 10.20
CA LYS A 51 12.65 -2.16 9.35
C LYS A 51 12.55 -2.85 8.00
N ALA A 52 11.38 -2.75 7.39
CA ALA A 52 11.09 -3.42 6.14
C ALA A 52 10.13 -2.63 5.27
N PHE A 53 10.28 -2.73 3.95
CA PHE A 53 9.35 -2.11 3.01
C PHE A 53 7.95 -2.67 3.13
N VAL A 54 6.98 -1.78 2.97
CA VAL A 54 5.53 -2.04 3.02
C VAL A 54 4.82 -1.35 1.85
N GLY A 55 3.56 -1.69 1.65
CA GLY A 55 2.72 -1.24 0.53
C GLY A 55 2.17 0.18 0.71
N LEU A 56 3.04 1.14 1.04
CA LEU A 56 2.75 2.57 1.10
C LEU A 56 3.93 3.32 0.47
N PHE A 57 3.67 4.22 -0.48
CA PHE A 57 4.70 4.96 -1.20
C PHE A 57 4.20 6.33 -1.63
N PHE A 58 5.14 7.22 -1.98
CA PHE A 58 4.86 8.56 -2.45
C PHE A 58 5.00 8.64 -3.98
N GLU A 59 3.97 9.18 -4.62
CA GLU A 59 4.00 9.57 -6.03
C GLU A 59 3.64 11.05 -6.19
N ASN A 60 2.37 11.39 -6.02
CA ASN A 60 1.86 12.78 -5.94
C ASN A 60 1.15 13.01 -4.59
N GLY A 61 1.61 12.30 -3.56
CA GLY A 61 0.90 12.02 -2.32
C GLY A 61 1.17 10.58 -1.90
N PHE A 62 1.01 10.28 -0.61
CA PHE A 62 1.13 8.91 -0.13
C PHE A 62 -0.10 8.09 -0.57
N VAL A 63 0.14 6.95 -1.18
CA VAL A 63 -0.89 6.03 -1.68
C VAL A 63 -0.55 4.60 -1.27
N THR A 64 -1.58 3.83 -0.89
CA THR A 64 -1.41 2.42 -0.58
C THR A 64 -1.15 1.61 -1.86
N ILE A 65 -0.63 0.41 -1.70
CA ILE A 65 -0.42 -0.54 -2.81
C ILE A 65 -1.71 -0.91 -3.55
N THR A 66 -2.87 -0.73 -2.91
CA THR A 66 -4.21 -0.94 -3.49
C THR A 66 -4.80 0.32 -4.14
N GLY A 67 -4.02 1.40 -4.23
CA GLY A 67 -4.40 2.64 -4.89
C GLY A 67 -5.20 3.61 -4.03
N GLU A 68 -5.34 3.37 -2.72
CA GLU A 68 -6.10 4.25 -1.83
C GLU A 68 -5.21 5.41 -1.38
N PRO A 69 -5.59 6.68 -1.64
CA PRO A 69 -4.86 7.82 -1.14
C PRO A 69 -4.85 7.83 0.38
N LEU A 70 -3.67 8.01 0.99
CA LEU A 70 -3.52 7.95 2.44
C LEU A 70 -4.40 8.99 3.14
N ASN A 71 -4.57 10.19 2.54
CA ASN A 71 -5.43 11.26 3.06
C ASN A 71 -6.92 10.88 3.19
N CYS A 72 -7.41 9.85 2.48
CA CYS A 72 -8.76 9.31 2.63
C CYS A 72 -8.89 8.36 3.83
N LEU A 73 -7.78 7.91 4.39
CA LEU A 73 -7.75 6.92 5.47
C LEU A 73 -7.43 7.63 6.78
N PRO A 74 -8.06 7.27 7.92
CA PRO A 74 -7.88 7.98 9.18
C PRO A 74 -6.61 7.60 9.94
N PHE A 75 -6.04 6.41 9.67
CA PHE A 75 -4.96 5.85 10.47
C PHE A 75 -3.57 6.36 10.04
N ARG A 76 -2.75 6.77 11.01
CA ARG A 76 -1.34 7.15 10.82
C ARG A 76 -0.49 6.57 11.93
N ALA A 77 0.68 6.06 11.58
CA ALA A 77 1.69 5.65 12.55
C ALA A 77 3.08 6.19 12.19
N TRP A 78 3.18 7.42 11.69
CA TRP A 78 4.47 8.03 11.37
C TRP A 78 5.38 8.11 12.60
N ALA A 79 6.66 7.78 12.41
CA ALA A 79 7.70 8.06 13.38
C ALA A 79 7.87 9.59 13.55
N PRO A 80 8.33 10.06 14.72
CA PRO A 80 8.68 11.47 14.90
C PRO A 80 9.64 11.96 13.80
N GLY A 81 9.31 13.09 13.17
CA GLY A 81 10.10 13.64 12.06
C GLY A 81 9.82 13.03 10.69
N HIS A 82 8.82 12.14 10.57
CA HIS A 82 8.33 11.61 9.31
C HIS A 82 6.88 12.06 8.99
N PRO A 83 6.48 12.11 7.71
CA PRO A 83 7.32 11.94 6.53
C PRO A 83 8.38 13.03 6.43
N LYS A 84 9.59 12.67 5.98
CA LYS A 84 10.67 13.65 5.80
C LYS A 84 10.26 14.62 4.71
N THR A 85 10.47 15.91 4.94
CA THR A 85 10.25 16.95 3.93
C THR A 85 11.41 16.98 2.93
N SER A 86 11.68 15.87 2.23
CA SER A 86 12.69 15.89 1.17
C SER A 86 12.04 16.31 -0.14
N SER A 87 12.64 17.29 -0.80
CA SER A 87 12.26 17.80 -2.12
C SER A 87 12.52 16.80 -3.26
N SER A 88 12.71 15.52 -2.95
CA SER A 88 13.03 14.45 -3.90
C SER A 88 11.80 13.58 -4.17
N ARG A 89 11.54 13.31 -5.46
CA ARG A 89 10.20 13.01 -5.99
C ARG A 89 9.69 11.57 -5.76
N LYS A 90 10.40 10.72 -5.00
CA LYS A 90 10.00 9.31 -4.75
C LYS A 90 10.45 8.85 -3.36
N GLU A 91 9.53 8.87 -2.40
CA GLU A 91 9.76 8.30 -1.07
C GLU A 91 8.96 7.01 -0.91
N CYS A 92 9.60 5.96 -0.40
CA CYS A 92 8.95 4.69 -0.08
C CYS A 92 8.80 4.58 1.44
N VAL A 93 7.85 3.79 1.91
CA VAL A 93 7.62 3.64 3.36
C VAL A 93 8.15 2.31 3.86
N VAL A 94 8.80 2.36 5.02
CA VAL A 94 9.19 1.19 5.78
C VAL A 94 8.46 1.16 7.12
N LEU A 95 8.14 -0.04 7.59
CA LEU A 95 7.63 -0.29 8.93
C LEU A 95 8.77 -0.74 9.82
N ALA A 96 8.97 -0.06 10.94
CA ALA A 96 9.92 -0.44 11.98
C ALA A 96 9.28 -1.38 13.02
N GLY A 97 10.11 -2.17 13.70
CA GLY A 97 9.65 -3.12 14.73
C GLY A 97 8.93 -2.48 15.92
N ASN A 98 9.09 -1.17 16.12
CA ASN A 98 8.41 -0.39 17.15
C ASN A 98 7.03 0.14 16.71
N ARG A 99 6.47 -0.36 15.60
CA ARG A 99 5.17 0.01 15.00
C ARG A 99 5.12 1.34 14.26
N TYR A 100 6.23 2.07 14.15
CA TYR A 100 6.24 3.33 13.43
C TYR A 100 6.61 3.16 11.95
N TRP A 101 6.05 4.03 11.13
CA TRP A 101 6.34 4.18 9.71
C TRP A 101 7.42 5.24 9.51
N GLU A 102 8.39 4.97 8.66
CA GLU A 102 9.42 5.91 8.26
C GLU A 102 9.41 6.02 6.73
N THR A 103 9.61 7.24 6.22
CA THR A 103 9.97 7.44 4.82
C THR A 103 11.43 7.11 4.58
N GLU A 104 11.69 6.44 3.46
CA GLU A 104 13.00 5.91 3.13
C GLU A 104 13.23 5.97 1.62
N ASP A 105 14.50 6.05 1.24
CA ASP A 105 14.90 6.03 -0.16
C ASP A 105 14.54 4.68 -0.81
N CYS A 106 13.70 4.73 -1.84
CA CYS A 106 13.23 3.56 -2.57
C CYS A 106 14.37 2.72 -3.19
N SER A 107 15.54 3.32 -3.44
CA SER A 107 16.71 2.64 -4.00
C SER A 107 17.45 1.78 -2.98
N LYS A 108 17.24 2.01 -1.66
CA LYS A 108 17.86 1.22 -0.61
C LYS A 108 17.37 -0.22 -0.68
N ARG A 109 18.30 -1.15 -0.44
CA ARG A 109 17.97 -2.58 -0.35
C ARG A 109 17.62 -2.91 1.09
N LEU A 110 16.37 -3.29 1.34
CA LEU A 110 15.86 -3.61 2.68
C LEU A 110 15.03 -4.90 2.65
N PRO A 111 14.87 -5.59 3.79
CA PRO A 111 13.81 -6.58 3.97
C PRO A 111 12.45 -6.00 3.59
N PHE A 112 11.49 -6.87 3.29
CA PHE A 112 10.16 -6.45 2.88
C PHE A 112 9.09 -7.45 3.33
N ILE A 113 7.85 -6.99 3.40
CA ILE A 113 6.73 -7.82 3.83
C ILE A 113 5.76 -7.95 2.66
N CYS A 114 5.55 -9.19 2.21
CA CYS A 114 4.46 -9.51 1.30
C CYS A 114 3.20 -9.86 2.08
N GLU A 115 2.07 -9.38 1.60
CA GLU A 115 0.75 -9.86 1.93
C GLU A 115 0.27 -10.72 0.76
N LEU A 116 0.07 -12.01 1.03
CA LEU A 116 -0.49 -12.92 0.04
C LEU A 116 -1.99 -12.65 -0.07
N VAL A 117 -2.48 -12.57 -1.30
CA VAL A 117 -3.92 -12.52 -1.55
C VAL A 117 -4.40 -13.97 -1.57
N PRO A 118 -5.36 -14.38 -0.72
CA PRO A 118 -5.84 -15.77 -0.64
C PRO A 118 -6.29 -16.36 -1.99
N ASP A 119 -6.63 -15.50 -2.95
CA ASP A 119 -7.09 -15.86 -4.29
C ASP A 119 -6.02 -15.66 -5.39
N GLY A 120 -4.78 -15.31 -5.05
CA GLY A 120 -3.73 -14.96 -6.03
C GLY A 120 -3.96 -13.59 -6.70
N PRO A 121 -3.28 -13.27 -7.82
CA PRO A 121 -3.34 -11.96 -8.50
C PRO A 121 -4.67 -11.71 -9.23
N LEU A 122 -5.76 -12.32 -8.77
CA LEU A 122 -7.07 -12.22 -9.38
C LEU A 122 -7.66 -10.83 -9.11
N SER A 123 -8.00 -10.15 -10.20
CA SER A 123 -8.81 -8.93 -10.21
C SER A 123 -10.11 -9.12 -9.40
N PRO A 124 -10.74 -8.04 -8.92
CA PRO A 124 -12.05 -8.09 -8.27
C PRO A 124 -13.10 -8.89 -9.09
N VAL A 125 -13.05 -8.75 -10.42
CA VAL A 125 -13.89 -9.48 -11.37
C VAL A 125 -13.60 -10.98 -11.31
N GLU A 126 -12.33 -11.36 -11.36
CA GLU A 126 -11.92 -12.76 -11.32
C GLU A 126 -12.29 -13.42 -10.00
N ARG A 127 -12.24 -12.70 -8.87
CA ARG A 127 -12.76 -13.16 -7.58
C ARG A 127 -14.27 -13.37 -7.59
N TYR A 128 -15.03 -12.40 -8.09
CA TYR A 128 -16.48 -12.53 -8.22
C TYR A 128 -16.88 -13.76 -9.06
N CYS A 129 -16.11 -14.03 -10.12
CA CYS A 129 -16.38 -15.14 -11.03
C CYS A 129 -15.69 -16.47 -10.63
N ALA A 130 -14.80 -16.47 -9.63
CA ALA A 130 -14.01 -17.65 -9.23
C ALA A 130 -14.88 -18.87 -8.83
N PRO A 131 -16.01 -18.72 -8.10
CA PRO A 131 -16.86 -19.86 -7.73
C PRO A 131 -17.50 -20.61 -8.91
N ILE A 132 -17.42 -20.11 -10.15
CA ILE A 132 -18.05 -20.74 -11.32
C ILE A 132 -17.15 -21.87 -11.87
N ASN A 133 -17.48 -23.12 -11.58
CA ASN A 133 -16.65 -24.28 -11.96
C ASN A 133 -16.53 -24.50 -13.49
N ASN A 134 -17.51 -24.04 -14.27
CA ASN A 134 -17.49 -24.17 -15.72
C ASN A 134 -16.65 -23.06 -16.37
N THR A 135 -15.58 -23.43 -17.07
CA THR A 135 -14.61 -22.49 -17.65
C THR A 135 -15.23 -21.49 -18.63
N LYS A 136 -16.20 -21.92 -19.45
CA LYS A 136 -16.87 -21.04 -20.43
C LYS A 136 -17.78 -20.03 -19.72
N ARG A 137 -18.51 -20.46 -18.70
CA ARG A 137 -19.34 -19.57 -17.87
C ARG A 137 -18.50 -18.61 -17.03
N ARG A 138 -17.37 -19.08 -16.49
CA ARG A 138 -16.41 -18.25 -15.75
C ARG A 138 -15.85 -17.14 -16.64
N LYS A 139 -15.36 -17.48 -17.84
CA LYS A 139 -14.89 -16.48 -18.83
C LYS A 139 -15.97 -15.46 -19.20
N ASN A 140 -17.20 -15.92 -19.43
CA ASN A 140 -18.32 -15.03 -19.75
C ASN A 140 -18.70 -14.10 -18.58
N CYS A 141 -18.60 -14.58 -17.33
CA CYS A 141 -18.80 -13.75 -16.15
C CYS A 141 -17.73 -12.64 -16.09
N ILE A 142 -16.46 -12.98 -16.34
CA ILE A 142 -15.36 -12.01 -16.30
C ILE A 142 -15.58 -10.90 -17.35
N LEU A 143 -15.86 -11.29 -18.60
CA LEU A 143 -16.09 -10.35 -19.70
C LEU A 143 -17.28 -9.41 -19.46
N ARG A 144 -18.34 -9.89 -18.81
CA ARG A 144 -19.54 -9.09 -18.54
C ARG A 144 -19.36 -8.08 -17.41
N ASN A 145 -18.52 -8.40 -16.43
CA ASN A 145 -18.36 -7.59 -15.24
C ASN A 145 -17.14 -6.68 -15.29
N HIS A 146 -16.26 -6.82 -16.29
CA HIS A 146 -15.04 -6.02 -16.44
C HIS A 146 -15.29 -4.50 -16.26
N ASN A 147 -16.20 -3.92 -17.05
CA ASN A 147 -16.50 -2.48 -17.01
C ASN A 147 -17.14 -2.03 -15.68
N GLN A 148 -17.91 -2.90 -15.01
CA GLN A 148 -18.56 -2.56 -13.74
C GLN A 148 -17.54 -2.43 -12.62
N PHE A 149 -16.52 -3.28 -12.61
CA PHE A 149 -15.45 -3.20 -11.62
C PHE A 149 -14.41 -2.12 -11.96
N GLU A 150 -14.19 -1.80 -13.24
CA GLU A 150 -13.46 -0.58 -13.64
C GLU A 150 -14.12 0.70 -13.10
N GLN A 151 -15.45 0.79 -13.16
CA GLN A 151 -16.20 1.92 -12.61
C GLN A 151 -16.09 2.02 -11.07
N ILE A 152 -16.00 0.88 -10.36
CA ILE A 152 -15.77 0.82 -8.90
C ILE A 152 -14.37 1.33 -8.53
N GLU A 153 -13.36 1.03 -9.34
CA GLU A 153 -12.01 1.62 -9.18
C GLU A 153 -12.01 3.13 -9.43
N GLN A 154 -12.80 3.62 -10.39
CA GLN A 154 -12.99 5.06 -10.60
C GLN A 154 -13.75 5.74 -9.44
N THR A 155 -14.67 5.06 -8.77
CA THR A 155 -15.38 5.62 -7.61
C THR A 155 -14.48 5.74 -6.37
N LYS A 156 -13.41 4.94 -6.26
CA LYS A 156 -12.36 5.17 -5.24
C LYS A 156 -11.60 6.50 -5.46
N GLN A 157 -11.64 7.06 -6.67
CA GLN A 157 -11.04 8.37 -6.98
C GLN A 157 -11.88 9.55 -6.46
N GLN A 158 -13.08 9.31 -5.90
CA GLN A 158 -14.00 10.37 -5.46
C GLN A 158 -13.53 11.15 -4.22
N CYS A 159 -12.43 10.74 -3.57
CA CYS A 159 -11.69 11.61 -2.64
C CYS A 159 -10.95 12.78 -3.32
N ASN A 160 -10.46 12.61 -4.56
CA ASN A 160 -9.66 13.63 -5.23
C ASN A 160 -10.51 14.83 -5.68
N GLY A 161 -11.82 14.66 -5.84
CA GLY A 161 -12.75 15.73 -6.22
C GLY A 161 -13.05 16.74 -5.11
N ASN A 162 -13.04 16.32 -3.84
CA ASN A 162 -13.41 17.18 -2.71
C ASN A 162 -12.27 18.10 -2.21
N ILE A 163 -11.06 17.96 -2.75
CA ILE A 163 -9.93 18.86 -2.40
C ILE A 163 -9.98 20.15 -3.23
N ASN A 164 -10.55 20.12 -4.44
CA ASN A 164 -10.58 21.29 -5.32
C ASN A 164 -11.77 22.23 -5.05
N THR A 165 -12.84 21.77 -4.40
CA THR A 165 -13.95 22.64 -3.97
C THR A 165 -13.65 23.36 -2.65
N ASN A 166 -12.88 22.73 -1.76
CA ASN A 166 -12.58 23.30 -0.44
C ASN A 166 -11.38 24.27 -0.45
N LYS A 167 -10.71 24.44 -1.59
CA LYS A 167 -9.63 25.42 -1.77
C LYS A 167 -10.12 26.78 -2.30
N SER A 168 -11.33 26.84 -2.86
CA SER A 168 -11.96 28.07 -3.36
C SER A 168 -12.78 28.84 -2.32
N GLU A 169 -13.13 28.23 -1.18
CA GLU A 169 -13.93 28.88 -0.13
C GLU A 169 -13.10 29.49 1.01
N ALA A 170 -11.77 29.36 1.00
CA ALA A 170 -10.89 29.90 2.05
C ALA A 170 -10.13 31.19 1.67
N ILE A 171 -10.48 31.85 0.56
CA ILE A 171 -9.77 33.06 0.07
C ILE A 171 -10.64 34.34 0.10
N ASN A 172 -11.91 34.28 0.49
CA ASN A 172 -12.82 35.44 0.36
C ASN A 172 -13.41 36.03 1.64
N ASP A 173 -12.77 35.86 2.80
CA ASP A 173 -13.11 36.63 4.02
C ASP A 173 -11.86 37.32 4.57
N ASN A 174 -11.53 38.46 3.95
CA ASN A 174 -10.72 39.54 4.54
C ASN A 174 -11.00 40.82 3.73
N ASN A 175 -12.15 41.44 3.98
CA ASN A 175 -12.44 42.84 3.69
C ASN A 175 -13.11 43.47 4.92
#